data_AF-A0A1K1LM29-F1
#
_entry.id   AF-A0A1K1LM29-F1
#
_cell.length_a   1.000
_cell.length_b   1.000
_cell.length_c   1.000
_cell.angle_alpha   90.00
_cell.angle_beta   90.00
_cell.angle_gamma   90.00
#
_symmetry.space_group_name_H-M   'P 1'
#
loop_
_entity.id
_entity.type
_entity.pdbx_description
1 polymer ?
#
loop_
_entity_poly.entity_id
_entity_poly.type
_entity_poly.pdbx_seq_one_letter_code
_entity_poly.pdbx_strand_id
1 'polypeptide(L)'
;MKRTITAALAALLLLSGCGKGGSDSVSVADNIEGVRSFYDSVTDDQQWQNDLNTESRIDKLKLPESTLKGLSTEDLVDSILDYPLFFEWKRFSTCEAGLEYLNETLDTMQELKNRSDAASVLLKKYTDQKVYTDDEDAGSMTEALRIKDIELLITQDYILEQMTEEEKTKFYEVAKQKQKEKAASAMYDSPEEMIPDAIKDLK
;
A
#
# COMPACT_ATOMS: atom_id res chain seq x y z
N MET A 1 -11.15 -59.95 -59.11
CA MET A 1 -12.24 -59.32 -58.32
C MET A 1 -11.76 -59.15 -56.89
N LYS A 2 -11.95 -57.94 -56.35
CA LYS A 2 -11.79 -57.47 -54.96
C LYS A 2 -10.37 -57.56 -54.35
N ARG A 3 -9.68 -56.42 -54.45
CA ARG A 3 -8.48 -56.02 -53.68
C ARG A 3 -8.94 -55.19 -52.48
N THR A 4 -8.35 -55.39 -51.31
CA THR A 4 -8.42 -54.45 -50.19
C THR A 4 -6.99 -54.07 -49.79
N ILE A 5 -6.62 -52.84 -50.15
CA ILE A 5 -5.41 -52.14 -49.71
C ILE A 5 -5.90 -51.15 -48.65
N THR A 6 -5.46 -51.30 -47.41
CA THR A 6 -5.77 -50.35 -46.33
C THR A 6 -4.79 -49.19 -46.44
N ALA A 7 -5.28 -48.03 -46.88
CA ALA A 7 -4.52 -46.79 -46.96
C ALA A 7 -4.49 -46.10 -45.58
N ALA A 8 -3.30 -45.78 -45.10
CA ALA A 8 -3.10 -44.87 -43.97
C ALA A 8 -3.28 -43.43 -44.47
N LEU A 9 -4.30 -42.74 -43.97
CA LEU A 9 -4.52 -41.32 -44.18
C LEU A 9 -4.01 -40.56 -42.95
N ALA A 10 -2.89 -39.86 -43.13
CA ALA A 10 -2.44 -38.83 -42.20
C ALA A 10 -3.25 -37.56 -42.46
N ALA A 11 -4.14 -37.20 -41.55
CA ALA A 11 -4.81 -35.90 -41.51
C ALA A 11 -4.26 -35.10 -40.33
N LEU A 12 -3.61 -34.00 -40.67
CA LEU A 12 -2.94 -33.04 -39.82
C LEU A 12 -3.96 -32.03 -39.25
N LEU A 13 -3.80 -31.69 -37.97
CA LEU A 13 -4.27 -30.48 -37.27
C LEU A 13 -5.77 -30.18 -37.23
N LEU A 14 -6.35 -30.25 -36.03
CA LEU A 14 -6.92 -29.10 -35.31
C LEU A 14 -7.07 -29.54 -33.83
N LEU A 15 -6.01 -29.33 -33.04
CA LEU A 15 -6.19 -29.27 -31.59
C LEU A 15 -6.84 -27.92 -31.28
N SER A 16 -8.17 -27.90 -31.28
CA SER A 16 -8.94 -26.90 -30.54
C SER A 16 -8.69 -27.15 -29.06
N GLY A 17 -7.51 -26.71 -28.60
CA GLY A 17 -7.22 -26.59 -27.19
C GLY A 17 -8.21 -25.61 -26.61
N CYS A 18 -9.18 -26.15 -25.87
CA CYS A 18 -9.97 -25.37 -24.93
C CYS A 18 -8.96 -24.66 -24.02
N GLY A 19 -8.76 -23.35 -24.24
CA GLY A 19 -7.95 -22.52 -23.39
C GLY A 19 -8.52 -22.62 -21.99
N LYS A 20 -7.87 -23.41 -21.14
CA LYS A 20 -8.05 -23.30 -19.71
C LYS A 20 -7.67 -21.87 -19.38
N GLY A 21 -8.62 -21.10 -18.87
CA GLY A 21 -8.32 -19.96 -18.02
C GLY A 21 -7.56 -20.49 -16.82
N GLY A 22 -6.24 -20.63 -16.96
CA GLY A 22 -5.33 -20.63 -15.84
C GLY A 22 -5.25 -19.19 -15.37
N SER A 23 -5.82 -18.92 -14.20
CA SER A 23 -5.29 -17.86 -13.36
C SER A 23 -3.86 -18.29 -13.04
N ASP A 24 -2.91 -17.86 -13.86
CA ASP A 24 -1.51 -17.90 -13.49
C ASP A 24 -1.38 -16.89 -12.36
N SER A 25 -1.50 -17.37 -11.12
CA SER A 25 -1.27 -16.58 -9.93
C SER A 25 0.16 -16.05 -10.03
N VAL A 26 0.33 -14.74 -10.26
CA VAL A 26 1.64 -14.11 -10.21
C VAL A 26 2.20 -14.41 -8.81
N SER A 27 3.31 -15.14 -8.76
CA SER A 27 3.96 -15.46 -7.49
C SER A 27 4.68 -14.20 -7.00
N VAL A 28 4.04 -13.48 -6.08
CA VAL A 28 4.66 -12.35 -5.37
C VAL A 28 5.44 -12.92 -4.20
N ALA A 29 6.70 -12.52 -4.02
CA ALA A 29 7.47 -12.96 -2.87
C ALA A 29 6.94 -12.29 -1.59
N ASP A 30 6.99 -13.03 -0.48
CA ASP A 30 6.44 -12.63 0.81
C ASP A 30 7.42 -11.70 1.58
N ASN A 31 7.94 -10.68 0.89
CA ASN A 31 8.80 -9.63 1.42
C ASN A 31 8.58 -8.32 0.65
N ILE A 32 9.07 -7.21 1.19
CA ILE A 32 8.82 -5.89 0.59
C ILE A 32 9.39 -5.73 -0.82
N GLU A 33 10.54 -6.33 -1.14
CA GLU A 33 11.14 -6.23 -2.47
C GLU A 33 10.29 -6.94 -3.54
N GLY A 34 9.71 -8.09 -3.18
CA GLY A 34 8.75 -8.81 -4.01
C GLY A 34 7.49 -8.02 -4.27
N VAL A 35 6.95 -7.39 -3.24
CA VAL A 35 5.76 -6.53 -3.34
C VAL A 35 6.01 -5.31 -4.22
N ARG A 36 7.13 -4.60 -4.03
CA ARG A 36 7.52 -3.47 -4.88
C ARG A 36 7.67 -3.88 -6.34
N SER A 37 8.38 -4.98 -6.60
CA SER A 37 8.55 -5.52 -7.94
C SER A 37 7.20 -5.87 -8.59
N PHE A 38 6.25 -6.37 -7.81
CA PHE A 38 4.89 -6.62 -8.28
C PHE A 38 4.16 -5.31 -8.64
N TYR A 39 4.17 -4.31 -7.76
CA TYR A 39 3.56 -3.01 -8.05
C TYR A 39 4.17 -2.34 -9.28
N ASP A 40 5.49 -2.35 -9.42
CA ASP A 40 6.19 -1.84 -10.61
C ASP A 40 5.71 -2.58 -11.86
N SER A 41 5.67 -3.92 -11.82
CA SER A 41 5.22 -4.73 -12.98
C SER A 41 3.77 -4.44 -13.40
N VAL A 42 2.88 -4.18 -12.43
CA VAL A 42 1.48 -3.85 -12.69
C VAL A 42 1.33 -2.44 -13.25
N THR A 43 2.10 -1.48 -12.75
CA THR A 43 2.00 -0.06 -13.14
C THR A 43 2.73 0.26 -14.45
N ASP A 44 3.74 -0.53 -14.81
CA ASP A 44 4.43 -0.47 -16.11
C ASP A 44 3.62 -1.13 -17.25
N ASP A 45 2.57 -1.89 -16.93
CA ASP A 45 1.71 -2.55 -17.92
C ASP A 45 1.00 -1.54 -18.83
N GLN A 46 0.97 -1.82 -20.13
CA GLN A 46 0.37 -0.90 -21.11
C GLN A 46 -1.12 -0.65 -20.85
N GLN A 47 -1.85 -1.61 -20.27
CA GLN A 47 -3.27 -1.40 -19.94
C GLN A 47 -3.44 -0.42 -18.77
N TRP A 48 -2.53 -0.44 -17.80
CA TRP A 48 -2.53 0.51 -16.69
C TRP A 48 -2.49 1.97 -17.19
N GLN A 49 -1.64 2.20 -18.19
CA GLN A 49 -1.39 3.53 -18.76
C GLN A 49 -2.55 4.03 -19.63
N ASN A 50 -3.26 3.13 -20.33
CA ASN A 50 -4.18 3.55 -21.39
C ASN A 50 -5.66 3.53 -21.00
N ASP A 51 -6.15 2.62 -20.14
CA ASP A 51 -7.62 2.38 -20.11
C ASP A 51 -8.20 1.78 -18.81
N LEU A 52 -7.51 1.79 -17.67
CA LEU A 52 -8.10 1.30 -16.41
C LEU A 52 -8.77 2.42 -15.59
N ASN A 53 -10.02 2.18 -15.20
CA ASN A 53 -10.67 2.95 -14.14
C ASN A 53 -10.06 2.59 -12.76
N THR A 54 -10.30 3.43 -11.74
CA THR A 54 -9.71 3.26 -10.40
C THR A 54 -10.00 1.89 -9.78
N GLU A 55 -11.23 1.38 -9.90
CA GLU A 55 -11.61 0.07 -9.35
C GLU A 55 -10.81 -1.08 -9.99
N SER A 56 -10.63 -1.03 -11.31
CA SER A 56 -9.85 -2.04 -12.04
C SER A 56 -8.36 -1.97 -11.69
N ARG A 57 -7.84 -0.76 -11.41
CA ARG A 57 -6.47 -0.58 -10.93
C ARG A 57 -6.27 -1.17 -9.54
N ILE A 58 -7.21 -0.92 -8.63
CA ILE A 58 -7.19 -1.51 -7.29
C ILE A 58 -7.21 -3.04 -7.37
N ASP A 59 -8.07 -3.60 -8.22
CA ASP A 59 -8.15 -5.06 -8.38
C ASP A 59 -6.83 -5.68 -8.89
N LYS A 60 -6.15 -5.02 -9.83
CA LYS A 60 -4.83 -5.45 -10.32
C LYS A 60 -3.71 -5.36 -9.28
N LEU A 61 -3.85 -4.49 -8.27
CA LEU A 61 -2.84 -4.29 -7.23
C LEU A 61 -3.05 -5.18 -5.99
N LYS A 62 -4.10 -6.03 -5.98
CA LYS A 62 -4.33 -6.96 -4.87
C LYS A 62 -3.18 -7.95 -4.74
N LEU A 63 -2.65 -8.06 -3.53
CA LEU A 63 -1.65 -9.07 -3.21
C LEU A 63 -2.31 -10.45 -3.07
N PRO A 64 -1.66 -11.53 -3.51
CA PRO A 64 -2.12 -12.88 -3.19
C PRO A 64 -2.26 -13.08 -1.68
N GLU A 65 -3.29 -13.80 -1.23
CA GLU A 65 -3.56 -14.02 0.20
C GLU A 65 -2.36 -14.64 0.94
N SER A 66 -1.64 -15.56 0.28
CA SER A 66 -0.42 -16.16 0.85
C SER A 66 0.66 -15.12 1.11
N THR A 67 0.86 -14.19 0.17
CA THR A 67 1.82 -13.10 0.29
C THR A 67 1.42 -12.16 1.40
N LEU A 68 0.17 -11.71 1.41
CA LEU A 68 -0.36 -10.80 2.43
C LEU A 68 -0.16 -11.33 3.86
N LYS A 69 -0.41 -12.63 4.07
CA LYS A 69 -0.22 -13.30 5.36
C LYS A 69 1.24 -13.62 5.68
N GLY A 70 2.08 -13.74 4.66
CA GLY A 70 3.51 -14.02 4.81
C GLY A 70 4.34 -12.78 5.16
N LEU A 71 3.85 -11.58 4.86
CA LEU A 71 4.53 -10.33 5.19
C LEU A 71 4.65 -10.13 6.71
N SER A 72 5.84 -9.67 7.14
CA SER A 72 5.99 -9.09 8.48
C SER A 72 5.12 -7.84 8.60
N THR A 73 4.78 -7.43 9.84
CA THR A 73 4.02 -6.18 10.03
C THR A 73 4.78 -4.96 9.50
N GLU A 74 6.12 -4.98 9.54
CA GLU A 74 6.96 -3.92 8.96
C GLU A 74 6.84 -3.89 7.43
N ASP A 75 6.99 -5.03 6.76
CA ASP A 75 6.82 -5.11 5.30
C ASP A 75 5.39 -4.82 4.86
N LEU A 76 4.39 -5.18 5.67
CA LEU A 76 2.98 -4.87 5.42
C LEU A 76 2.74 -3.35 5.46
N VAL A 77 3.28 -2.65 6.47
CA VAL A 77 3.20 -1.19 6.54
C VAL A 77 3.91 -0.56 5.33
N ASP A 78 5.10 -1.05 4.97
CA ASP A 78 5.81 -0.54 3.80
C ASP A 78 5.04 -0.82 2.50
N SER A 79 4.34 -1.95 2.38
CA SER A 79 3.48 -2.23 1.22
C SER A 79 2.32 -1.24 1.08
N ILE A 80 1.74 -0.79 2.20
CA ILE A 80 0.67 0.21 2.21
C ILE A 80 1.22 1.56 1.77
N LEU A 81 2.37 1.96 2.33
CA LEU A 81 3.01 3.23 2.01
C LEU A 81 3.48 3.26 0.54
N ASP A 82 3.96 2.14 0.00
CA ASP A 82 4.39 2.01 -1.40
C ASP A 82 3.25 1.68 -2.36
N TYR A 83 2.01 1.61 -1.87
CA TYR A 83 0.85 1.30 -2.70
C TYR A 83 0.67 2.39 -3.77
N PRO A 84 0.65 2.05 -5.07
CA PRO A 84 0.68 3.05 -6.16
C PRO A 84 -0.48 4.04 -6.16
N LEU A 85 -1.59 3.71 -5.51
CA LEU A 85 -2.78 4.55 -5.41
C LEU A 85 -3.06 5.01 -3.97
N PHE A 86 -2.06 5.02 -3.09
CA PHE A 86 -2.26 5.45 -1.69
C PHE A 86 -2.82 6.89 -1.63
N PHE A 87 -2.43 7.76 -2.57
CA PHE A 87 -2.91 9.14 -2.66
C PHE A 87 -4.42 9.27 -2.93
N GLU A 88 -5.15 8.20 -3.28
CA GLU A 88 -6.59 8.23 -3.59
C GLU A 88 -7.43 8.75 -2.42
N TRP A 89 -6.95 8.69 -1.17
CA TRP A 89 -7.65 9.31 -0.04
C TRP A 89 -7.86 10.82 -0.23
N LYS A 90 -6.98 11.50 -0.99
CA LYS A 90 -7.04 12.95 -1.25
C LYS A 90 -8.20 13.36 -2.15
N ARG A 91 -8.88 12.41 -2.81
CA ARG A 91 -10.05 12.70 -3.66
C ARG A 91 -11.31 13.04 -2.86
N PHE A 92 -11.28 12.82 -1.54
CA PHE A 92 -12.40 13.06 -0.63
C PHE A 92 -12.30 14.42 0.05
N SER A 93 -13.45 14.93 0.48
CA SER A 93 -13.54 16.23 1.17
C SER A 93 -12.97 16.22 2.58
N THR A 94 -12.81 15.04 3.21
CA THR A 94 -12.19 14.90 4.53
C THR A 94 -11.21 13.73 4.54
N CYS A 95 -10.22 13.81 5.43
CA CYS A 95 -9.25 12.73 5.63
C CYS A 95 -9.93 11.46 6.14
N GLU A 96 -10.94 11.57 7.02
CA GLU A 96 -11.63 10.38 7.55
C GLU A 96 -12.32 9.59 6.43
N ALA A 97 -13.08 10.28 5.56
CA ALA A 97 -13.77 9.63 4.45
C ALA A 97 -12.77 8.99 3.45
N GLY A 98 -11.63 9.63 3.21
CA GLY A 98 -10.58 9.07 2.37
C GLY A 98 -9.93 7.82 2.97
N LEU A 99 -9.70 7.81 4.29
CA LEU A 99 -9.13 6.67 5.00
C LEU A 99 -10.12 5.52 5.14
N GLU A 100 -11.41 5.81 5.36
CA GLU A 100 -12.47 4.80 5.34
C GLU A 100 -12.49 4.08 3.99
N TYR A 101 -12.44 4.82 2.88
CA TYR A 101 -12.33 4.24 1.54
C TYR A 101 -11.09 3.35 1.37
N LEU A 102 -9.91 3.78 1.83
CA LEU A 102 -8.71 2.95 1.75
C LEU A 102 -8.82 1.68 2.61
N ASN A 103 -9.39 1.78 3.82
CA ASN A 103 -9.63 0.61 4.68
C ASN A 103 -10.58 -0.40 4.03
N GLU A 104 -11.60 0.06 3.30
CA GLU A 104 -12.54 -0.81 2.60
C GLU A 104 -11.96 -1.45 1.34
N THR A 105 -11.03 -0.79 0.67
CA THR A 105 -10.54 -1.21 -0.65
C THR A 105 -9.19 -1.91 -0.65
N LEU A 106 -8.34 -1.67 0.35
CA LEU A 106 -7.00 -2.23 0.39
C LEU A 106 -6.93 -3.43 1.33
N ASP A 107 -6.68 -4.61 0.76
CA ASP A 107 -6.50 -5.85 1.52
C ASP A 107 -5.34 -5.73 2.54
N THR A 108 -4.31 -4.93 2.22
CA THR A 108 -3.20 -4.62 3.12
C THR A 108 -3.62 -3.83 4.36
N MET A 109 -4.52 -2.85 4.21
CA MET A 109 -5.09 -2.10 5.35
C MET A 109 -5.96 -3.02 6.23
N GLN A 110 -6.76 -3.88 5.60
CA GLN A 110 -7.58 -4.86 6.33
C GLN A 110 -6.71 -5.83 7.13
N GLU A 111 -5.61 -6.30 6.57
CA GLU A 111 -4.67 -7.17 7.27
C GLU A 111 -3.95 -6.45 8.41
N LEU A 112 -3.55 -5.19 8.21
CA LEU A 112 -2.88 -4.38 9.23
C LEU A 112 -3.77 -4.21 10.47
N LYS A 113 -5.07 -4.02 10.28
CA LYS A 113 -6.06 -3.94 11.38
C LYS A 113 -6.06 -5.19 12.28
N ASN A 114 -5.69 -6.34 11.72
CA ASN A 114 -5.63 -7.61 12.45
C ASN A 114 -4.26 -7.91 13.09
N ARG A 115 -3.24 -7.06 12.87
CA ARG A 115 -1.91 -7.21 13.46
C ARG A 115 -1.87 -6.53 14.83
N SER A 116 -1.61 -7.32 15.87
CA SER A 116 -1.57 -6.84 17.26
C SER A 116 -0.33 -5.98 17.58
N ASP A 117 0.68 -6.00 16.72
CA ASP A 117 1.91 -5.23 16.83
C ASP A 117 1.96 -4.02 15.88
N ALA A 118 0.85 -3.74 15.17
CA ALA A 118 0.78 -2.68 14.16
C ALA A 118 1.12 -1.31 14.75
N ALA A 119 0.59 -0.99 15.93
CA ALA A 119 0.84 0.28 16.60
C ALA A 119 2.33 0.49 16.94
N SER A 120 2.98 -0.52 17.52
CA SER A 120 4.40 -0.44 17.87
C SER A 120 5.29 -0.29 16.63
N VAL A 121 4.95 -1.00 15.53
CA VAL A 121 5.67 -0.91 14.25
C VAL A 121 5.49 0.46 13.62
N LEU A 122 4.26 0.98 13.53
CA LEU A 122 3.99 2.31 13.00
C LEU A 122 4.65 3.40 13.83
N LEU A 123 4.61 3.31 15.16
CA LEU A 123 5.27 4.26 16.04
C LEU A 123 6.79 4.25 15.86
N LYS A 124 7.40 3.07 15.71
CA LYS A 124 8.82 2.96 15.39
C LYS A 124 9.12 3.64 14.05
N LYS A 125 8.39 3.31 13.00
CA LYS A 125 8.58 3.89 11.66
C LYS A 125 8.39 5.41 11.67
N TYR A 126 7.38 5.92 12.37
CA TYR A 126 7.15 7.35 12.54
C TYR A 126 8.30 8.02 13.29
N THR A 127 8.78 7.41 14.37
CA THR A 127 9.93 7.93 15.15
C THR A 127 11.16 8.05 14.26
N ASP A 128 11.46 7.00 13.49
CA ASP A 128 12.63 6.91 12.61
C ASP A 128 12.51 7.79 11.35
N GLN A 129 11.30 8.13 10.90
CA GLN A 129 11.08 8.96 9.71
C GLN A 129 11.55 10.40 9.93
N LYS A 130 12.48 10.87 9.12
CA LYS A 130 12.98 12.24 9.19
C LYS A 130 11.95 13.26 8.69
N VAL A 131 11.94 14.46 9.28
CA VAL A 131 11.30 15.65 8.68
C VAL A 131 12.27 16.26 7.68
N TYR A 132 11.87 16.34 6.42
CA TYR A 132 12.68 16.93 5.36
C TYR A 132 12.43 18.43 5.28
N THR A 133 13.47 19.20 5.03
CA THR A 133 13.40 20.68 4.97
C THR A 133 13.86 21.19 3.62
N ASP A 134 13.55 22.46 3.32
CA ASP A 134 13.76 23.11 2.01
C ASP A 134 15.17 22.97 1.41
N ASP A 135 16.19 22.77 2.24
CA ASP A 135 17.59 22.61 1.83
C ASP A 135 17.93 21.21 1.28
N GLU A 136 16.97 20.28 1.23
CA GLU A 136 17.19 18.88 0.84
C GLU A 136 16.61 18.56 -0.55
N ASP A 137 17.45 17.98 -1.44
CA ASP A 137 17.19 17.64 -2.85
C ASP A 137 15.82 16.99 -3.13
N ALA A 138 15.30 17.09 -4.36
CA ALA A 138 13.97 16.64 -4.82
C ALA A 138 13.47 15.23 -4.39
N GLY A 139 14.36 14.32 -3.98
CA GLY A 139 13.96 13.09 -3.26
C GLY A 139 13.24 13.37 -1.92
N SER A 140 13.40 14.58 -1.40
CA SER A 140 12.76 15.13 -0.21
C SER A 140 11.24 15.20 -0.35
N MET A 141 10.67 15.41 -1.54
CA MET A 141 9.22 15.59 -1.66
C MET A 141 8.45 14.29 -1.47
N THR A 142 8.90 13.18 -2.07
CA THR A 142 8.32 11.85 -1.83
C THR A 142 8.46 11.46 -0.36
N GLU A 143 9.62 11.74 0.25
CA GLU A 143 9.88 11.47 1.66
C GLU A 143 9.11 12.41 2.62
N ALA A 144 8.86 13.66 2.22
CA ALA A 144 8.03 14.61 2.94
C ALA A 144 6.54 14.25 2.85
N LEU A 145 6.12 13.57 1.79
CA LEU A 145 4.79 12.95 1.73
C LEU A 145 4.73 11.69 2.60
N ARG A 146 5.82 10.91 2.68
CA ARG A 146 5.90 9.69 3.49
C ARG A 146 5.55 9.91 4.95
N ILE A 147 6.09 10.96 5.58
CA ILE A 147 5.77 11.27 6.98
C ILE A 147 4.28 11.54 7.18
N LYS A 148 3.63 12.20 6.22
CA LYS A 148 2.17 12.46 6.27
C LYS A 148 1.39 11.16 6.11
N ASP A 149 1.82 10.28 5.22
CA ASP A 149 1.18 8.99 5.01
C ASP A 149 1.27 8.12 6.28
N ILE A 150 2.43 8.12 6.96
CA ILE A 150 2.58 7.47 8.27
C ILE A 150 1.67 8.10 9.33
N GLU A 151 1.57 9.44 9.37
CA GLU A 151 0.68 10.16 10.29
C GLU A 151 -0.79 9.77 10.07
N LEU A 152 -1.22 9.58 8.83
CA LEU A 152 -2.58 9.13 8.52
C LEU A 152 -2.87 7.70 8.99
N LEU A 153 -1.88 6.80 8.86
CA LEU A 153 -2.01 5.41 9.32
C LEU A 153 -2.01 5.30 10.84
N ILE A 154 -1.10 6.01 11.53
CA ILE A 154 -0.96 5.89 12.98
C ILE A 154 -2.15 6.48 13.74
N THR A 155 -2.88 7.42 13.14
CA THR A 155 -4.06 8.05 13.75
C THR A 155 -5.37 7.36 13.45
N GLN A 156 -5.35 6.16 12.85
CA GLN A 156 -6.54 5.32 12.79
C GLN A 156 -6.92 4.84 14.19
N ASP A 157 -8.21 4.85 14.53
CA ASP A 157 -8.69 4.45 15.88
C ASP A 157 -8.17 3.07 16.29
N TYR A 158 -8.22 2.08 15.37
CA TYR A 158 -7.75 0.73 15.64
C TYR A 158 -6.24 0.62 15.91
N ILE A 159 -5.45 1.62 15.49
CA ILE A 159 -4.03 1.72 15.82
C ILE A 159 -3.85 2.41 17.18
N LEU A 160 -4.56 3.52 17.40
CA LEU A 160 -4.49 4.27 18.67
C LEU A 160 -4.98 3.43 19.86
N GLU A 161 -6.00 2.60 19.66
CA GLU A 161 -6.54 1.66 20.65
C GLU A 161 -5.56 0.55 21.04
N GLN A 162 -4.62 0.20 20.15
CA GLN A 162 -3.58 -0.78 20.43
C GLN A 162 -2.41 -0.20 21.25
N MET A 163 -2.23 1.12 21.24
CA MET A 163 -1.12 1.75 21.93
C MET A 163 -1.26 1.66 23.45
N THR A 164 -0.16 1.32 24.12
CA THR A 164 0.00 1.54 25.55
C THR A 164 0.07 3.04 25.88
N GLU A 165 -0.17 3.40 27.14
CA GLU A 165 -0.04 4.80 27.59
C GLU A 165 1.38 5.36 27.41
N GLU A 166 2.40 4.49 27.54
CA GLU A 166 3.79 4.85 27.24
C GLU A 166 3.99 5.16 25.75
N GLU A 167 3.42 4.34 24.86
CA GLU A 167 3.48 4.56 23.41
C GLU A 167 2.70 5.80 22.99
N LYS A 168 1.52 6.07 23.57
CA LYS A 168 0.76 7.31 23.32
C LYS A 168 1.56 8.54 23.75
N THR A 169 2.17 8.49 24.94
CA THR A 169 3.03 9.58 25.43
C THR A 169 4.21 9.80 24.50
N LYS A 170 4.89 8.72 24.10
CA LYS A 170 6.01 8.78 23.15
C LYS A 170 5.55 9.35 21.80
N PHE A 171 4.43 8.87 21.27
CA PHE A 171 3.88 9.34 20.01
C PHE A 171 3.58 10.84 20.06
N TYR A 172 2.91 11.32 21.11
CA TYR A 172 2.60 12.73 21.30
C TYR A 172 3.88 13.59 21.33
N GLU A 173 4.90 13.22 22.09
CA GLU A 173 6.15 13.98 22.17
C GLU A 173 6.91 14.00 20.84
N VAL A 174 6.97 12.86 20.14
CA VAL A 174 7.58 12.75 18.81
C VAL A 174 6.81 13.59 17.79
N ALA A 175 5.49 13.52 17.77
CA ALA A 175 4.65 14.28 16.85
C ALA A 175 4.77 15.78 17.07
N LYS A 176 4.78 16.22 18.33
CA LYS A 176 4.98 17.62 18.70
C LYS A 176 6.35 18.13 18.27
N GLN A 177 7.40 17.33 18.39
CA GLN A 177 8.74 17.70 17.93
C GLN A 177 8.78 17.82 16.41
N LYS A 178 8.28 16.82 15.68
CA LYS A 178 8.22 16.85 14.21
C LYS A 178 7.35 17.99 13.69
N GLN A 179 6.28 18.36 14.38
CA GLN A 179 5.48 19.53 14.02
C GLN A 179 6.30 20.83 14.05
N LYS A 180 7.12 21.03 15.09
CA LYS A 180 7.99 22.22 15.17
C LYS A 180 8.99 22.26 14.01
N GLU A 181 9.53 21.10 13.64
CA GLU A 181 10.44 20.97 12.48
C GLU A 181 9.72 21.29 11.17
N LYS A 182 8.52 20.74 10.96
CA LYS A 182 7.67 21.00 9.78
C LYS A 182 7.30 22.49 9.69
N ALA A 183 6.95 23.12 10.82
CA ALA A 183 6.59 24.54 10.88
C ALA A 183 7.74 25.51 10.60
N ALA A 184 8.99 25.04 10.69
CA ALA A 184 10.17 25.81 10.36
C ALA A 184 10.57 25.71 8.87
N SER A 185 9.86 24.90 8.08
CA SER A 185 10.17 24.60 6.68
C SER A 185 9.04 25.08 5.75
N ALA A 186 9.37 25.75 4.65
CA ALA A 186 8.41 26.20 3.65
C ALA A 186 7.83 25.03 2.83
N MET A 187 8.45 23.85 2.91
CA MET A 187 8.01 22.61 2.27
C MET A 187 6.62 22.15 2.73
N TYR A 188 6.21 22.54 3.94
CA TYR A 188 4.92 22.16 4.51
C TYR A 188 4.01 23.37 4.55
N ASP A 189 3.15 23.51 3.54
CA ASP A 189 2.25 24.66 3.34
C ASP A 189 1.30 24.94 4.54
N SER A 190 0.94 23.90 5.32
CA SER A 190 0.02 24.00 6.47
C SER A 190 0.42 23.06 7.63
N PRO A 191 1.45 23.39 8.42
CA PRO A 191 1.97 22.50 9.47
C PRO A 191 1.01 22.30 10.66
N GLU A 192 0.00 23.16 10.80
CA GLU A 192 -1.03 23.12 11.85
C GLU A 192 -2.23 22.22 11.49
N GLU A 193 -2.55 22.06 10.19
CA GLU A 193 -3.58 21.12 9.69
C GLU A 193 -3.08 19.65 9.72
N MET A 194 -1.80 19.45 10.04
CA MET A 194 -1.10 18.18 9.93
C MET A 194 -0.94 17.42 11.26
N ILE A 195 -1.55 17.91 12.34
CA ILE A 195 -1.79 17.09 13.53
C ILE A 195 -3.24 16.64 13.46
N PRO A 196 -3.52 15.37 13.12
CA PRO A 196 -4.86 14.84 13.28
C PRO A 196 -5.35 15.13 14.69
N ASP A 197 -6.57 15.65 14.85
CA ASP A 197 -7.11 16.07 16.15
C ASP A 197 -6.99 14.96 17.21
N ALA A 198 -7.02 13.70 16.76
CA ALA A 198 -6.70 12.52 17.55
C ALA A 198 -5.44 12.66 18.41
N ILE A 199 -4.35 13.27 17.90
CA ILE A 199 -3.10 13.47 18.66
C ILE A 199 -3.25 14.51 19.77
N LYS A 200 -4.12 15.51 19.60
CA LYS A 200 -4.36 16.56 20.62
C LYS A 200 -5.10 15.99 21.84
N ASP A 201 -5.83 14.91 21.62
CA ASP A 201 -6.66 14.22 22.62
C ASP A 201 -5.92 13.09 23.34
N LEU A 202 -4.69 12.72 22.92
CA LEU A 202 -3.81 11.74 23.59
C LEU A 202 -3.13 12.24 24.88
N LYS A 203 -3.64 13.32 25.49
CA LYS A 203 -3.12 13.90 26.76
C LYS A 203 -3.65 13.15 27.98
#